data_AF-A0A6J8DHS3-F1
#
_entry.id   AF-A0A6J8DHS3-F1
#
_cell.length_a   1.000
_cell.length_b   1.000
_cell.length_c   1.000
_cell.angle_alpha   90.00
_cell.angle_beta   90.00
_cell.angle_gamma   90.00
#
_symmetry.space_group_name_H-M   'P 1'
#
loop_
_entity.id
_entity.type
_entity.pdbx_description
1 polymer ?
#
loop_
_entity_poly.entity_id
_entity_poly.type
_entity_poly.pdbx_seq_one_letter_code
_entity_poly.pdbx_strand_id
1 'polypeptide(L)'
;MYNDLTSRVNWKGQHSNSFPVQQGVRQGGILSTHLYKIYIEDLLRQLEDSNIGLYLGTNYAGCPTCADDILLLSNLDEEMQVMLNVTDSYSKEHQYNIYPEKSVLIKQNENSTNSRKSSICSWSLGDRFVSETDKASHLGVHGTNGLNPRISYSIYRIYILPRLLYSLEVLPLTNSQINDLGDFHLSFLKNIQALPTRTASVAVFSLLGALPIEAELHKRQLSLLHSIPASENQNLRDILLRQYQLEICNGTFLHRTENVLLQYSLPSIDELLTTLSTKIKWKQSVRHAINTFWSNKFRSLSREKSTLIRLSSDTINIGEIHPVWKTATEIPGDIKKAITKARILTGTYLLQATEAKFNIGSTDPICPLCKLEEENLQHFLTRCPSLEGVRRTFYAPLKQAVINKIGIDPWKINFQNRET
;
A
#
# COMPACT_ATOMS: atom_id res chain seq x y z
N MET A 1 -23.30 11.20 32.39
CA MET A 1 -22.81 9.83 32.07
C MET A 1 -21.80 9.28 33.08
N TYR A 2 -21.28 10.09 34.01
CA TYR A 2 -20.67 9.65 35.26
C TYR A 2 -21.05 10.66 36.35
N ASN A 3 -21.32 10.22 37.57
CA ASN A 3 -21.55 11.10 38.73
C ASN A 3 -20.33 10.99 39.66
N ASP A 4 -19.94 12.11 40.27
CA ASP A 4 -18.88 12.20 41.29
C ASP A 4 -17.49 11.67 40.89
N LEU A 5 -17.16 11.76 39.59
CA LEU A 5 -15.85 11.33 39.11
C LEU A 5 -14.77 12.32 39.61
N THR A 6 -13.74 11.81 40.27
CA THR A 6 -12.59 12.62 40.71
C THR A 6 -11.29 12.09 40.11
N SER A 7 -10.34 12.97 39.86
CA SER A 7 -9.02 12.63 39.33
C SER A 7 -7.91 13.18 40.23
N ARG A 8 -6.72 12.57 40.15
CA ARG A 8 -5.51 12.94 40.89
C ARG A 8 -4.30 12.83 39.96
N VAL A 9 -3.33 13.74 40.11
CA VAL A 9 -2.07 13.68 39.37
C VAL A 9 -1.10 12.78 40.13
N ASN A 10 -0.46 11.82 39.45
CA ASN A 10 0.65 11.04 39.99
C ASN A 10 1.96 11.61 39.47
N TRP A 11 2.83 12.06 40.38
CA TRP A 11 4.18 12.49 40.07
C TRP A 11 5.19 11.74 40.93
N LYS A 12 6.03 10.91 40.29
CA LYS A 12 7.06 10.09 40.96
C LYS A 12 6.56 9.28 42.16
N GLY A 13 5.32 8.76 42.09
CA GLY A 13 4.72 7.94 43.16
C GLY A 13 4.03 8.74 44.26
N GLN A 14 3.98 10.07 44.17
CA GLN A 14 3.17 10.91 45.05
C GLN A 14 1.92 11.41 44.30
N HIS A 15 0.78 11.43 45.00
CA HIS A 15 -0.49 11.86 44.45
C HIS A 15 -0.86 13.27 44.91
N SER A 16 -1.41 14.07 43.99
CA SER A 16 -2.03 15.36 44.33
C SER A 16 -3.34 15.18 45.10
N ASN A 17 -3.88 16.29 45.61
CA ASN A 17 -5.27 16.37 46.04
C ASN A 17 -6.22 15.98 44.89
N SER A 18 -7.37 15.39 45.22
CA SER A 18 -8.41 15.07 44.24
C SER A 18 -9.11 16.33 43.77
N PHE A 19 -9.38 16.38 42.47
CA PHE A 19 -10.22 17.38 41.85
C PHE A 19 -11.38 16.70 41.10
N PRO A 20 -12.58 17.31 41.07
CA PRO A 20 -13.73 16.75 40.36
C PRO A 20 -13.53 16.85 38.84
N VAL A 21 -13.95 15.83 38.11
CA VAL A 21 -14.01 15.81 36.66
C VAL A 21 -15.41 16.22 36.24
N GLN A 22 -15.53 17.43 35.70
CA GLN A 22 -16.82 18.01 35.31
C GLN A 22 -17.30 17.53 33.94
N GLN A 23 -16.37 17.25 33.01
CA GLN A 23 -16.68 16.86 31.64
C GLN A 23 -15.68 15.81 31.13
N GLY A 24 -16.16 14.92 30.25
CA GLY A 24 -15.35 13.93 29.56
C GLY A 24 -15.54 12.49 30.06
N VAL A 25 -15.03 11.55 29.27
CA VAL A 25 -15.00 10.11 29.61
C VAL A 25 -13.61 9.71 30.08
N ARG A 26 -13.51 8.73 30.97
CA ARG A 26 -12.21 8.27 31.49
C ARG A 26 -11.37 7.64 30.38
N GLN A 27 -10.19 8.18 30.09
CA GLN A 27 -9.26 7.56 29.14
C GLN A 27 -8.79 6.19 29.67
N GLY A 28 -8.89 5.14 28.85
CA GLY A 28 -8.62 3.75 29.24
C GLY A 28 -9.77 3.04 29.97
N GLY A 29 -10.94 3.68 30.10
CA GLY A 29 -12.15 3.01 30.57
C GLY A 29 -12.76 2.11 29.49
N ILE A 30 -13.17 0.88 29.85
CA ILE A 30 -13.77 -0.10 28.91
C ILE A 30 -15.01 0.46 28.22
N LEU A 31 -15.81 1.25 28.94
CA LEU A 31 -17.04 1.85 28.44
C LEU A 31 -16.81 3.14 27.63
N SER A 32 -15.67 3.80 27.79
CA SER A 32 -15.41 5.11 27.19
C SER A 32 -15.49 5.08 25.66
N THR A 33 -15.00 4.00 25.04
CA THR A 33 -15.09 3.80 23.59
C THR A 33 -16.53 3.62 23.10
N HIS A 34 -17.39 2.96 23.88
CA HIS A 34 -18.80 2.75 23.51
C HIS A 34 -19.60 4.04 23.67
N LEU A 35 -19.36 4.77 24.76
CA LEU A 35 -19.93 6.08 25.05
C LEU A 35 -19.62 7.08 23.93
N TYR A 36 -18.37 7.11 23.46
CA TYR A 36 -17.97 7.96 22.35
C TYR A 36 -18.71 7.59 21.05
N LYS A 37 -18.84 6.30 20.73
CA LYS A 37 -19.58 5.85 19.54
C LYS A 37 -21.04 6.32 19.56
N ILE A 38 -21.72 6.20 20.70
CA ILE A 38 -23.10 6.67 20.85
C ILE A 38 -23.17 8.19 20.68
N TYR A 39 -22.20 8.92 21.22
CA TYR A 39 -22.17 10.38 21.15
C TYR A 39 -21.97 10.93 19.73
N ILE A 40 -21.19 10.24 18.89
CA ILE A 40 -20.93 10.69 17.51
C ILE A 40 -21.96 10.17 16.50
N GLU A 41 -22.72 9.13 16.84
CA GLU A 41 -23.73 8.51 15.96
C GLU A 41 -24.74 9.52 15.41
N ASP A 42 -25.21 10.46 16.24
CA ASP A 42 -26.22 11.45 15.81
C ASP A 42 -25.67 12.41 14.75
N LEU A 43 -24.37 12.76 14.80
CA LEU A 43 -23.72 13.52 13.72
C LEU A 43 -23.70 12.72 12.42
N LEU A 44 -23.35 11.43 12.49
CA LEU A 44 -23.27 10.58 11.30
C LEU A 44 -24.63 10.41 10.64
N ARG A 45 -25.69 10.28 11.45
CA ARG A 45 -27.07 10.23 10.96
C ARG A 45 -27.51 11.55 10.34
N GLN A 46 -27.18 12.70 10.94
CA GLN A 46 -27.48 13.99 10.33
C GLN A 46 -26.80 14.17 8.97
N LEU A 47 -25.56 13.69 8.83
CA LEU A 47 -24.85 13.68 7.54
C LEU A 47 -25.49 12.71 6.54
N GLU A 48 -25.93 11.53 6.97
CA GLU A 48 -26.64 10.57 6.11
C GLU A 48 -28.02 11.08 5.67
N ASP A 49 -28.82 11.60 6.60
CA ASP A 49 -30.17 12.12 6.37
C ASP A 49 -30.17 13.37 5.49
N SER A 50 -29.05 14.10 5.46
CA SER A 50 -28.87 15.27 4.59
C SER A 50 -28.79 14.93 3.10
N ASN A 51 -28.70 13.65 2.73
CA ASN A 51 -28.63 13.15 1.35
C ASN A 51 -27.50 13.77 0.50
N ILE A 52 -26.42 14.19 1.13
CA ILE A 52 -25.24 14.81 0.50
C ILE A 52 -23.97 14.03 0.82
N GLY A 53 -23.00 14.07 -0.09
CA GLY A 53 -21.76 13.32 0.02
C GLY A 53 -21.75 12.04 -0.80
N LEU A 54 -20.81 11.15 -0.51
CA LEU A 54 -20.57 9.97 -1.32
C LEU A 54 -21.56 8.83 -1.03
N TYR A 55 -22.24 8.36 -2.07
CA TYR A 55 -23.02 7.12 -2.04
C TYR A 55 -22.38 6.03 -2.90
N LEU A 56 -22.38 4.80 -2.39
CA LEU A 56 -21.98 3.60 -3.12
C LEU A 56 -23.22 2.75 -3.37
N GLY A 57 -23.87 2.99 -4.51
CA GLY A 57 -25.20 2.44 -4.79
C GLY A 57 -26.23 3.11 -3.87
N THR A 58 -26.94 2.31 -3.06
CA THR A 58 -27.91 2.80 -2.06
C THR A 58 -27.31 3.00 -0.68
N ASN A 59 -26.03 2.68 -0.48
CA ASN A 59 -25.39 2.78 0.83
C ASN A 59 -24.65 4.11 0.97
N TYR A 60 -24.85 4.79 2.09
CA TYR A 60 -24.12 6.01 2.40
C TYR A 60 -22.67 5.70 2.79
N ALA A 61 -21.73 6.40 2.17
CA ALA A 61 -20.28 6.28 2.40
C ALA A 61 -19.62 7.66 2.57
N GLY A 62 -20.41 8.70 2.84
CA GLY A 62 -19.94 10.08 2.91
C GLY A 62 -19.12 10.41 4.15
N CYS A 63 -19.31 9.70 5.27
CA CYS A 63 -18.68 10.03 6.55
C CYS A 63 -17.98 8.85 7.27
N PRO A 64 -17.05 8.11 6.64
CA PRO A 64 -16.36 7.03 7.34
C PRO A 64 -15.54 7.56 8.53
N THR A 65 -15.76 6.98 9.71
CA THR A 65 -15.13 7.43 10.96
C THR A 65 -14.28 6.37 11.63
N CYS A 66 -13.20 6.81 12.29
CA CYS A 66 -12.39 5.98 13.17
C CYS A 66 -12.07 6.78 14.44
N ALA A 67 -12.75 6.45 15.54
CA ALA A 67 -12.63 7.22 16.79
C ALA A 67 -12.86 8.74 16.54
N ASP A 68 -11.92 9.59 16.94
CA ASP A 68 -11.94 11.04 16.79
C ASP A 68 -11.68 11.53 15.35
N ASP A 69 -11.20 10.67 14.47
CA ASP A 69 -11.00 10.99 13.05
C ASP A 69 -12.29 10.75 12.25
N ILE A 70 -12.80 11.81 11.61
CA ILE A 70 -13.95 11.78 10.71
C ILE A 70 -13.48 12.17 9.31
N LEU A 71 -13.70 11.29 8.34
CA LEU A 71 -13.42 11.59 6.93
C LEU A 71 -14.74 11.95 6.24
N LEU A 72 -14.78 13.11 5.59
CA LEU A 72 -15.89 13.54 4.75
C LEU A 72 -15.55 13.31 3.27
N LEU A 73 -16.45 12.69 2.53
CA LEU A 73 -16.31 12.36 1.12
C LEU A 73 -17.51 12.89 0.35
N SER A 74 -17.24 13.63 -0.73
CA SER A 74 -18.24 14.10 -1.69
C SER A 74 -17.64 14.14 -3.09
N ASN A 75 -18.51 14.05 -4.09
CA ASN A 75 -18.17 14.21 -5.50
C ASN A 75 -18.36 15.66 -5.99
N LEU A 76 -19.00 16.52 -5.20
CA LEU A 76 -19.31 17.90 -5.55
C LEU A 76 -18.71 18.86 -4.52
N ASP A 77 -18.14 19.96 -5.02
CA ASP A 77 -17.51 20.95 -4.14
C ASP A 77 -18.54 21.60 -3.19
N GLU A 78 -19.74 21.89 -3.71
CA GLU A 78 -20.82 22.53 -2.95
C GLU A 78 -21.29 21.64 -1.79
N GLU A 79 -21.46 20.34 -2.04
CA GLU A 79 -21.84 19.36 -1.02
C GLU A 79 -20.79 19.23 0.09
N MET A 80 -19.51 19.22 -0.27
CA MET A 80 -18.42 19.17 0.72
C MET A 80 -18.50 20.35 1.69
N GLN A 81 -18.78 21.56 1.20
CA GLN A 81 -18.91 22.73 2.07
C GLN A 81 -20.16 22.64 2.96
N VAL A 82 -21.26 22.06 2.48
CA VAL A 82 -22.45 21.80 3.30
C VAL A 82 -22.13 20.76 4.39
N MET A 83 -21.42 19.68 4.07
CA MET A 83 -21.00 18.69 5.06
C MET A 83 -20.11 19.31 6.16
N LEU A 84 -19.19 20.22 5.79
CA LEU A 84 -18.39 20.98 6.75
C LEU A 84 -19.27 21.87 7.65
N ASN A 85 -20.28 22.53 7.10
CA ASN A 85 -21.19 23.39 7.87
C ASN A 85 -22.06 22.60 8.84
N VAL A 86 -22.55 21.43 8.44
CA VAL A 86 -23.29 20.50 9.32
C VAL A 86 -22.39 20.07 10.49
N THR A 87 -21.16 19.68 10.18
CA THR A 87 -20.18 19.24 11.18
C THR A 87 -19.83 20.37 12.17
N ASP A 88 -19.62 21.60 11.68
CA ASP A 88 -19.36 22.78 12.53
C ASP A 88 -20.56 23.11 13.43
N SER A 89 -21.77 23.13 12.85
CA SER A 89 -23.00 23.43 13.59
C SER A 89 -23.25 22.41 14.71
N TYR A 90 -23.10 21.13 14.39
CA TYR A 90 -23.23 20.05 15.37
C TYR A 90 -22.19 20.16 16.48
N SER A 91 -20.94 20.50 16.13
CA SER A 91 -19.86 20.67 17.12
C SER A 91 -20.15 21.79 18.13
N LYS A 92 -20.74 22.90 17.66
CA LYS A 92 -21.16 24.03 18.49
C LYS A 92 -22.33 23.66 19.40
N GLU A 93 -23.32 22.94 18.87
CA GLU A 93 -24.47 22.47 19.64
C GLU A 93 -24.05 21.49 20.76
N HIS A 94 -23.17 20.55 20.44
CA HIS A 94 -22.75 19.49 21.34
C HIS A 94 -21.51 19.85 22.18
N GLN A 95 -21.04 21.10 22.07
CA GLN A 95 -19.96 21.70 22.86
C GLN A 95 -18.62 20.94 22.78
N TYR A 96 -18.22 20.53 21.57
CA TYR A 96 -16.89 20.03 21.30
C TYR A 96 -16.23 20.78 20.15
N ASN A 97 -14.89 20.82 20.16
CA ASN A 97 -14.13 21.58 19.19
C ASN A 97 -13.53 20.68 18.12
N ILE A 98 -13.75 21.04 16.86
CA ILE A 98 -12.98 20.53 15.74
C ILE A 98 -11.81 21.49 15.52
N TYR A 99 -10.63 20.96 15.22
CA TYR A 99 -9.41 21.75 15.07
C TYR A 99 -9.04 21.86 13.58
N PRO A 100 -9.34 22.98 12.89
CA PRO A 100 -9.02 23.15 11.48
C PRO A 100 -7.55 22.95 11.15
N GLU A 101 -6.64 23.30 12.08
CA GLU A 101 -5.19 23.12 11.93
C GLU A 101 -4.76 21.64 11.83
N LYS A 102 -5.59 20.72 12.36
CA LYS A 102 -5.39 19.27 12.27
C LYS A 102 -6.22 18.63 11.16
N SER A 103 -7.15 19.39 10.58
CA SER A 103 -8.01 18.94 9.50
C SER A 103 -7.36 19.25 8.16
N VAL A 104 -7.48 18.34 7.21
CA VAL A 104 -6.86 18.44 5.90
C VAL A 104 -7.90 18.12 4.84
N LEU A 105 -7.94 18.94 3.78
CA LEU A 105 -8.75 18.67 2.60
C LEU A 105 -7.86 18.19 1.44
N ILE A 106 -8.32 17.16 0.73
CA ILE A 106 -7.67 16.66 -0.49
C ILE A 106 -8.68 16.77 -1.63
N LYS A 107 -8.31 17.46 -2.71
CA LYS A 107 -9.07 17.49 -3.96
C LYS A 107 -8.37 16.64 -5.02
N GLN A 108 -9.08 15.65 -5.57
CA GLN A 108 -8.55 14.77 -6.61
C GLN A 108 -9.20 15.12 -7.96
N ASN A 109 -8.48 15.85 -8.82
CA ASN A 109 -8.95 16.17 -10.17
C ASN A 109 -8.55 15.05 -11.14
N GLU A 110 -9.50 14.49 -11.90
CA GLU A 110 -9.25 13.38 -12.83
C GLU A 110 -8.41 13.73 -14.08
N ASN A 111 -8.12 15.01 -14.34
CA ASN A 111 -7.33 15.42 -15.50
C ASN A 111 -6.06 16.19 -15.08
N SER A 112 -4.93 15.49 -15.09
CA SER A 112 -3.58 16.05 -14.86
C SER A 112 -2.95 16.67 -16.11
N THR A 113 -3.78 17.17 -17.03
CA THR A 113 -3.35 17.95 -18.19
C THR A 113 -4.12 19.27 -18.22
N ASN A 114 -3.37 20.38 -18.09
CA ASN A 114 -3.82 21.78 -18.04
C ASN A 114 -4.43 22.25 -16.71
N SER A 115 -3.55 22.57 -15.76
CA SER A 115 -3.85 23.49 -14.66
C SER A 115 -4.07 24.91 -15.19
N ARG A 116 -5.24 25.17 -15.80
CA ARG A 116 -5.87 26.47 -15.59
C ARG A 116 -6.14 26.56 -14.09
N LYS A 117 -5.57 27.58 -13.44
CA LYS A 117 -5.87 27.96 -12.05
C LYS A 117 -7.39 28.05 -11.92
N SER A 118 -8.02 26.96 -11.52
CA SER A 118 -9.40 26.95 -11.07
C SER A 118 -9.40 27.71 -9.74
N SER A 119 -10.38 28.59 -9.62
CA SER A 119 -10.63 29.51 -8.51
C SER A 119 -10.22 28.91 -7.16
N ILE A 120 -9.44 29.66 -6.37
CA ILE A 120 -9.17 29.34 -4.96
C ILE A 120 -10.53 29.26 -4.27
N CYS A 121 -11.06 28.05 -4.09
CA CYS A 121 -12.21 27.82 -3.24
C CYS A 121 -11.64 27.66 -1.83
N SER A 122 -11.70 28.72 -1.05
CA SER A 122 -11.26 28.69 0.35
C SER A 122 -12.32 27.94 1.16
N TRP A 123 -12.02 26.71 1.56
CA TRP A 123 -12.90 25.87 2.38
C TRP A 123 -12.95 26.38 3.82
N SER A 124 -14.16 26.59 4.34
CA SER A 124 -14.36 27.07 5.71
C SER A 124 -14.96 25.99 6.61
N LEU A 125 -14.40 25.83 7.80
CA LEU A 125 -15.03 25.12 8.92
C LEU A 125 -15.36 26.18 9.98
N GLY A 126 -16.61 26.63 10.00
CA GLY A 126 -17.02 27.82 10.75
C GLY A 126 -16.29 29.07 10.26
N ASP A 127 -15.72 29.84 11.19
CA ASP A 127 -14.99 31.09 10.87
C ASP A 127 -13.52 30.86 10.47
N ARG A 128 -13.09 29.61 10.29
CA ARG A 128 -11.70 29.23 10.07
C ARG A 128 -11.53 28.49 8.75
N PHE A 129 -10.40 28.70 8.08
CA PHE A 129 -10.09 28.03 6.81
C PHE A 129 -9.37 26.70 7.02
N VAL A 130 -9.70 25.71 6.20
CA VAL A 130 -9.02 24.40 6.17
C VAL A 130 -7.98 24.41 5.06
N SER A 131 -6.75 23.96 5.37
CA SER A 131 -5.68 23.89 4.38
C SER A 131 -5.90 22.73 3.41
N GLU A 132 -5.81 23.02 2.11
CA GLU A 132 -5.77 22.02 1.06
C GLU A 132 -4.36 21.41 0.97
N THR A 133 -4.27 20.09 0.89
CA THR A 133 -2.99 19.39 0.70
C THR A 133 -3.14 18.21 -0.25
N ASP A 134 -2.06 17.85 -0.93
CA ASP A 134 -2.03 16.68 -1.81
C ASP A 134 -1.99 15.33 -1.04
N LYS A 135 -1.79 15.35 0.29
CA LYS A 135 -1.52 14.14 1.09
C LYS A 135 -2.04 14.26 2.52
N ALA A 136 -2.97 13.40 2.91
CA ALA A 136 -3.41 13.24 4.29
C ALA A 136 -2.57 12.17 5.02
N SER A 137 -2.01 12.55 6.17
CA SER A 137 -1.30 11.66 7.09
C SER A 137 -2.22 10.75 7.91
N HIS A 138 -3.51 11.05 7.98
CA HIS A 138 -4.45 10.41 8.93
C HIS A 138 -5.00 9.05 8.45
N LEU A 139 -4.84 8.70 7.17
CA LEU A 139 -5.38 7.46 6.61
C LEU A 139 -4.55 6.18 6.91
N GLY A 140 -3.49 6.27 7.73
CA GLY A 140 -2.77 5.12 8.32
C GLY A 140 -2.07 4.14 7.37
N VAL A 141 -2.34 4.20 6.06
CA VAL A 141 -1.80 3.31 5.02
C VAL A 141 -0.87 4.09 4.09
N HIS A 142 0.06 4.84 4.67
CA HIS A 142 1.11 5.52 3.91
C HIS A 142 2.48 5.19 4.51
N GLY A 143 3.46 4.84 3.68
CA GLY A 143 4.75 4.34 4.19
C GLY A 143 5.54 5.34 5.06
N THR A 144 5.28 6.65 4.93
CA THR A 144 6.11 7.68 5.60
C THR A 144 5.80 7.90 7.09
N ASN A 145 4.54 7.79 7.52
CA ASN A 145 4.11 7.85 8.94
C ASN A 145 3.07 6.76 9.31
N GLY A 146 2.82 5.78 8.43
CA GLY A 146 1.86 4.70 8.65
C GLY A 146 2.52 3.37 8.97
N LEU A 147 1.73 2.30 8.85
CA LEU A 147 2.13 0.94 9.19
C LEU A 147 3.28 0.43 8.31
N ASN A 148 4.07 -0.50 8.85
CA ASN A 148 5.13 -1.19 8.11
C ASN A 148 4.56 -1.73 6.78
N PRO A 149 5.24 -1.53 5.63
CA PRO A 149 4.77 -1.98 4.31
C PRO A 149 4.35 -3.45 4.24
N ARG A 150 4.98 -4.33 5.04
CA ARG A 150 4.58 -5.74 5.19
C ARG A 150 3.16 -5.88 5.76
N ILE A 151 2.84 -5.12 6.80
CA ILE A 151 1.55 -5.17 7.49
C ILE A 151 0.49 -4.53 6.59
N SER A 152 0.77 -3.36 6.04
CA SER A 152 -0.10 -2.65 5.10
C SER A 152 -0.47 -3.51 3.89
N TYR A 153 0.51 -4.20 3.30
CA TYR A 153 0.24 -5.14 2.20
C TYR A 153 -0.59 -6.35 2.66
N SER A 154 -0.40 -6.83 3.88
CA SER A 154 -1.20 -7.93 4.43
C SER A 154 -2.67 -7.53 4.59
N ILE A 155 -2.94 -6.32 5.11
CA ILE A 155 -4.28 -5.75 5.21
C ILE A 155 -4.90 -5.62 3.81
N TYR A 156 -4.16 -5.05 2.87
CA TYR A 156 -4.61 -4.90 1.48
C TYR A 156 -4.99 -6.24 0.86
N ARG A 157 -4.14 -7.26 1.00
CA ARG A 157 -4.37 -8.59 0.45
C ARG A 157 -5.56 -9.31 1.09
N ILE A 158 -5.80 -9.11 2.39
CA ILE A 158 -6.86 -9.81 3.14
C ILE A 158 -8.22 -9.13 2.98
N TYR A 159 -8.27 -7.80 2.93
CA TYR A 159 -9.54 -7.06 3.00
C TYR A 159 -9.90 -6.32 1.71
N ILE A 160 -8.93 -5.68 1.05
CA ILE A 160 -9.19 -4.79 -0.08
C ILE A 160 -9.23 -5.61 -1.38
N LEU A 161 -8.19 -6.40 -1.62
CA LEU A 161 -8.04 -7.17 -2.85
C LEU A 161 -9.18 -8.18 -3.10
N PRO A 162 -9.74 -8.89 -2.09
CA PRO A 162 -10.88 -9.78 -2.32
C PRO A 162 -12.17 -9.04 -2.70
N ARG A 163 -12.37 -7.82 -2.16
CA ARG A 163 -13.54 -6.99 -2.49
C ARG A 163 -13.40 -6.37 -3.89
N LEU A 164 -12.22 -5.86 -4.20
CA LEU A 164 -11.92 -5.28 -5.52
C LEU A 164 -12.10 -6.29 -6.66
N LEU A 165 -11.72 -7.54 -6.42
CA LEU A 165 -11.73 -8.60 -7.43
C LEU A 165 -12.95 -9.52 -7.35
N TYR A 166 -13.95 -9.16 -6.56
CA TYR A 166 -15.13 -10.01 -6.37
C TYR A 166 -15.88 -10.19 -7.69
N SER A 167 -16.13 -11.45 -8.08
CA SER A 167 -16.86 -11.85 -9.29
C SER A 167 -16.22 -11.45 -10.63
N LEU A 168 -15.04 -10.82 -10.63
CA LEU A 168 -14.36 -10.40 -11.85
C LEU A 168 -13.76 -11.60 -12.61
N GLU A 169 -13.54 -12.73 -11.94
CA GLU A 169 -12.96 -13.94 -12.55
C GLU A 169 -13.85 -14.60 -13.62
N VAL A 170 -15.15 -14.29 -13.64
CA VAL A 170 -16.10 -14.82 -14.64
C VAL A 170 -16.27 -13.86 -15.81
N LEU A 171 -16.09 -12.56 -15.60
CA LEU A 171 -16.38 -11.53 -16.61
C LEU A 171 -15.31 -11.51 -17.72
N PRO A 172 -15.68 -11.33 -18.99
CA PRO A 172 -14.74 -11.14 -20.10
C PRO A 172 -14.18 -9.72 -20.07
N LEU A 173 -13.25 -9.47 -19.16
CA LEU A 173 -12.60 -8.16 -19.03
C LEU A 173 -11.72 -7.87 -20.24
N THR A 174 -11.78 -6.64 -20.73
CA THR A 174 -10.88 -6.14 -21.78
C THR A 174 -9.51 -5.81 -21.19
N ASN A 175 -8.47 -5.80 -22.03
CA ASN A 175 -7.12 -5.41 -21.59
C ASN A 175 -7.08 -4.01 -20.97
N SER A 176 -7.91 -3.07 -21.43
CA SER A 176 -8.01 -1.73 -20.84
C SER A 176 -8.47 -1.79 -19.39
N GLN A 177 -9.53 -2.54 -19.10
CA GLN A 177 -10.07 -2.67 -17.75
C GLN A 177 -9.08 -3.36 -16.80
N ILE A 178 -8.34 -4.36 -17.30
CA ILE A 178 -7.28 -5.02 -16.53
C ILE A 178 -6.15 -4.03 -16.23
N ASN A 179 -5.80 -3.16 -17.18
CA ASN A 179 -4.79 -2.13 -16.99
C ASN A 179 -5.24 -1.07 -15.98
N ASP A 180 -6.49 -0.61 -16.03
CA ASP A 180 -7.03 0.37 -15.07
C ASP A 180 -6.97 -0.17 -13.62
N LEU A 181 -7.40 -1.43 -13.44
CA LEU A 181 -7.26 -2.13 -12.15
C LEU A 181 -5.79 -2.34 -11.76
N GLY A 182 -4.94 -2.61 -12.74
CA GLY A 182 -3.50 -2.78 -12.57
C GLY A 182 -2.80 -1.50 -12.11
N ASP A 183 -3.19 -0.36 -12.66
CA ASP A 183 -2.67 0.96 -12.32
C ASP A 183 -3.12 1.40 -10.93
N PHE A 184 -4.40 1.17 -10.58
CA PHE A 184 -4.88 1.37 -9.21
C PHE A 184 -4.10 0.51 -8.22
N HIS A 185 -3.97 -0.79 -8.50
CA HIS A 185 -3.23 -1.73 -7.67
C HIS A 185 -1.77 -1.29 -7.51
N LEU A 186 -1.10 -0.94 -8.60
CA LEU A 186 0.30 -0.51 -8.59
C LEU A 186 0.50 0.80 -7.84
N SER A 187 -0.41 1.77 -8.02
CA SER A 187 -0.40 3.05 -7.31
C SER A 187 -0.50 2.82 -5.80
N PHE A 188 -1.43 1.96 -5.38
CA PHE A 188 -1.59 1.60 -3.97
C PHE A 188 -0.34 0.94 -3.38
N LEU A 189 0.28 -0.01 -4.10
CA LEU A 189 1.51 -0.66 -3.65
C LEU A 189 2.70 0.31 -3.58
N LYS A 190 2.77 1.31 -4.46
CA LYS A 190 3.78 2.38 -4.40
C LYS A 190 3.59 3.24 -3.15
N ASN A 191 2.34 3.59 -2.83
CA ASN A 191 1.99 4.40 -1.67
C ASN A 191 2.34 3.71 -0.34
N ILE A 192 2.01 2.41 -0.23
CA ILE A 192 2.38 1.60 0.94
C ILE A 192 3.90 1.64 1.17
N GLN A 193 4.69 1.54 0.10
CA GLN A 193 6.15 1.48 0.19
C GLN A 193 6.84 2.85 0.21
N ALA A 194 6.06 3.94 0.13
CA ALA A 194 6.57 5.30 -0.05
C ALA A 194 7.55 5.43 -1.23
N LEU A 195 7.29 4.70 -2.32
CA LEU A 195 8.09 4.73 -3.54
C LEU A 195 7.55 5.80 -4.51
N PRO A 196 8.42 6.52 -5.25
CA PRO A 196 7.97 7.49 -6.24
C PRO A 196 7.11 6.88 -7.36
N THR A 197 6.24 7.69 -7.98
CA THR A 197 5.38 7.28 -9.10
C THR A 197 6.17 6.69 -10.28
N ARG A 198 7.36 7.23 -10.57
CA ARG A 198 8.30 6.77 -11.62
C ARG A 198 8.95 5.40 -11.35
N THR A 199 8.73 4.79 -10.18
CA THR A 199 9.37 3.52 -9.83
C THR A 199 8.89 2.40 -10.75
N ALA A 200 9.82 1.60 -11.27
CA ALA A 200 9.53 0.47 -12.15
C ALA A 200 8.58 -0.54 -11.46
N SER A 201 7.51 -0.92 -12.15
CA SER A 201 6.47 -1.84 -11.64
C SER A 201 7.03 -3.15 -11.08
N VAL A 202 7.97 -3.76 -11.82
CA VAL A 202 8.69 -4.98 -11.42
C VAL A 202 9.26 -4.87 -10.00
N ALA A 203 9.89 -3.74 -9.68
CA ALA A 203 10.51 -3.53 -8.38
C ALA A 203 9.46 -3.41 -7.27
N VAL A 204 8.36 -2.69 -7.54
CA VAL A 204 7.25 -2.51 -6.58
C VAL A 204 6.67 -3.86 -6.17
N PHE A 205 6.40 -4.74 -7.14
CA PHE A 205 5.89 -6.09 -6.90
C PHE A 205 6.92 -6.97 -6.18
N SER A 206 8.17 -6.96 -6.66
CA SER A 206 9.24 -7.82 -6.15
C SER A 206 9.57 -7.52 -4.68
N LEU A 207 9.54 -6.26 -4.28
CA LEU A 207 9.83 -5.86 -2.90
C LEU A 207 8.79 -6.40 -1.90
N LEU A 208 7.51 -6.41 -2.27
CA LEU A 208 6.43 -6.95 -1.42
C LEU A 208 6.17 -8.45 -1.63
N GLY A 209 6.77 -9.06 -2.66
CA GLY A 209 6.39 -10.40 -3.13
C GLY A 209 4.93 -10.43 -3.63
N ALA A 210 4.45 -9.31 -4.16
CA ALA A 210 3.07 -9.15 -4.62
C ALA A 210 2.89 -9.64 -6.05
N LEU A 211 1.70 -10.15 -6.35
CA LEU A 211 1.30 -10.57 -7.70
C LEU A 211 0.63 -9.40 -8.43
N PRO A 212 0.84 -9.24 -9.75
CA PRO A 212 0.04 -8.35 -10.57
C PRO A 212 -1.45 -8.71 -10.52
N ILE A 213 -2.30 -7.73 -10.82
CA ILE A 213 -3.76 -7.90 -10.76
C ILE A 213 -4.26 -9.02 -11.68
N GLU A 214 -3.67 -9.13 -12.87
CA GLU A 214 -3.92 -10.19 -13.85
C GLU A 214 -3.68 -11.58 -13.24
N ALA A 215 -2.55 -11.76 -12.54
CA ALA A 215 -2.23 -13.03 -11.91
C ALA A 215 -3.14 -13.35 -10.71
N GLU A 216 -3.61 -12.33 -9.99
CA GLU A 216 -4.59 -12.48 -8.92
C GLU A 216 -5.99 -12.86 -9.44
N LEU A 217 -6.37 -12.38 -10.63
CA LEU A 217 -7.56 -12.83 -11.35
C LEU A 217 -7.42 -14.28 -11.81
N HIS A 218 -6.30 -14.64 -12.43
CA HIS A 218 -6.04 -16.02 -12.86
C HIS A 218 -6.12 -17.03 -11.70
N LYS A 219 -5.59 -16.70 -10.52
CA LYS A 219 -5.72 -17.54 -9.32
C LYS A 219 -7.18 -17.80 -8.93
N ARG A 220 -8.04 -16.79 -9.05
CA ARG A 220 -9.47 -16.90 -8.73
C ARG A 220 -10.20 -17.70 -9.80
N GLN A 221 -9.92 -17.44 -11.07
CA GLN A 221 -10.46 -18.17 -12.22
C GLN A 221 -10.15 -19.67 -12.13
N LEU A 222 -8.89 -20.04 -11.86
CA LEU A 222 -8.48 -21.44 -11.69
C LEU A 222 -9.06 -22.09 -10.42
N SER A 223 -9.26 -21.30 -9.35
CA SER A 223 -9.94 -21.80 -8.15
C SER A 223 -11.42 -22.05 -8.40
N LEU A 224 -12.07 -21.21 -9.21
CA LEU A 224 -13.46 -21.36 -9.60
C LEU A 224 -13.64 -22.59 -10.50
N LEU A 225 -12.79 -22.76 -11.52
CA LEU A 225 -12.81 -23.93 -12.41
C LEU A 225 -12.80 -25.24 -11.63
N HIS A 226 -11.90 -25.37 -10.65
CA HIS A 226 -11.82 -26.58 -9.81
C HIS A 226 -13.05 -26.78 -8.92
N SER A 227 -13.69 -25.68 -8.50
CA SER A 227 -14.86 -25.75 -7.61
C SER A 227 -16.16 -26.10 -8.33
N ILE A 228 -16.30 -25.82 -9.63
CA ILE A 228 -17.56 -26.03 -10.37
C ILE A 228 -17.92 -27.53 -10.45
N PRO A 229 -17.04 -28.46 -10.88
CA PRO A 229 -17.35 -29.89 -10.92
C PRO A 229 -17.70 -30.47 -9.55
N ALA A 230 -17.09 -29.94 -8.49
CA ALA A 230 -17.35 -30.36 -7.11
C ALA A 230 -18.60 -29.72 -6.49
N SER A 231 -19.17 -28.68 -7.09
CA SER A 231 -20.30 -27.93 -6.52
C SER A 231 -21.61 -28.69 -6.60
N GLU A 232 -22.50 -28.64 -5.61
CA GLU A 232 -23.79 -29.35 -5.64
C GLU A 232 -24.77 -28.80 -6.70
N ASN A 233 -24.47 -27.64 -7.28
CA ASN A 233 -25.35 -26.96 -8.22
C ASN A 233 -25.25 -27.57 -9.63
N GLN A 234 -26.26 -28.37 -9.98
CA GLN A 234 -26.35 -29.07 -11.26
C GLN A 234 -26.33 -28.11 -12.46
N ASN A 235 -26.96 -26.94 -12.36
CA ASN A 235 -27.00 -25.96 -13.44
C ASN A 235 -25.61 -25.44 -13.82
N LEU A 236 -24.73 -25.20 -12.84
CA LEU A 236 -23.38 -24.72 -13.10
C LEU A 236 -22.52 -25.80 -13.78
N ARG A 237 -22.70 -27.06 -13.40
CA ARG A 237 -22.03 -28.20 -14.05
C ARG A 237 -22.51 -28.35 -15.48
N ASP A 238 -23.82 -28.28 -15.71
CA ASP A 238 -24.41 -28.42 -17.04
C ASP A 238 -23.99 -27.28 -17.98
N ILE A 239 -23.90 -26.04 -17.47
CA ILE A 239 -23.36 -24.90 -18.24
C ILE A 239 -21.90 -25.14 -18.63
N LEU A 240 -21.08 -25.65 -17.70
CA LEU A 240 -19.68 -25.94 -17.96
C LEU A 240 -19.52 -27.06 -19.00
N LEU A 241 -20.24 -28.17 -18.86
CA LEU A 241 -20.24 -29.27 -19.83
C LEU A 241 -20.74 -28.81 -21.20
N ARG A 242 -21.77 -27.96 -21.25
CA ARG A 242 -22.29 -27.39 -22.51
C ARG A 242 -21.26 -26.48 -23.18
N GLN A 243 -20.58 -25.62 -22.41
CA GLN A 243 -19.50 -24.79 -22.96
C GLN A 243 -18.32 -25.62 -23.46
N TYR A 244 -18.04 -26.76 -22.83
CA TYR A 244 -16.98 -27.67 -23.25
C TYR A 244 -17.35 -28.40 -24.56
N GLN A 245 -18.61 -28.82 -24.72
CA GLN A 245 -19.12 -29.48 -25.93
C GLN A 245 -19.28 -28.54 -27.13
N LEU A 246 -19.50 -27.26 -26.87
CA LEU A 246 -19.51 -26.22 -27.89
C LEU A 246 -18.06 -25.90 -28.27
N GLU A 247 -17.46 -26.74 -29.13
CA GLU A 247 -16.13 -26.54 -29.68
C GLU A 247 -15.97 -25.09 -30.17
N ILE A 248 -15.20 -24.31 -29.40
CA ILE A 248 -14.64 -23.01 -29.75
C ILE A 248 -15.69 -21.90 -29.96
N CYS A 249 -16.07 -21.25 -28.86
CA CYS A 249 -16.54 -19.86 -28.89
C CYS A 249 -15.47 -18.96 -28.26
N ASN A 250 -14.79 -18.17 -29.10
CA ASN A 250 -13.83 -17.15 -28.66
C ASN A 250 -14.47 -16.28 -27.56
N GLY A 251 -13.81 -16.17 -26.41
CA GLY A 251 -14.23 -15.33 -25.28
C GLY A 251 -15.05 -16.02 -24.19
N THR A 252 -15.43 -17.28 -24.35
CA THR A 252 -16.10 -18.04 -23.26
C THR A 252 -15.19 -18.23 -22.04
N PHE A 253 -15.80 -18.50 -20.89
CA PHE A 253 -15.06 -18.71 -19.63
C PHE A 253 -14.07 -19.88 -19.75
N LEU A 254 -14.48 -21.01 -20.32
CA LEU A 254 -13.60 -22.17 -20.48
C LEU A 254 -12.42 -21.89 -21.39
N HIS A 255 -12.65 -21.31 -22.57
CA HIS A 255 -11.57 -20.99 -23.50
C HIS A 255 -10.56 -20.01 -22.89
N ARG A 256 -11.03 -18.98 -22.16
CA ARG A 256 -10.14 -18.08 -21.42
C ARG A 256 -9.37 -18.81 -20.33
N THR A 257 -9.99 -19.76 -19.64
CA THR A 257 -9.33 -20.53 -18.56
C THR A 257 -8.31 -21.51 -19.12
N GLU A 258 -8.56 -22.09 -20.28
CA GLU A 258 -7.63 -22.96 -21.00
C GLU A 258 -6.35 -22.21 -21.39
N ASN A 259 -6.47 -21.00 -21.94
CA ASN A 259 -5.32 -20.14 -22.21
C ASN A 259 -4.50 -19.84 -20.95
N VAL A 260 -5.17 -19.65 -19.80
CA VAL A 260 -4.52 -19.47 -18.50
C VAL A 260 -3.82 -20.75 -18.03
N LEU A 261 -4.43 -21.92 -18.18
CA LEU A 261 -3.79 -23.20 -17.87
C LEU A 261 -2.52 -23.41 -18.70
N LEU A 262 -2.58 -23.14 -20.00
CA LEU A 262 -1.44 -23.20 -20.92
C LEU A 262 -0.33 -22.22 -20.52
N GLN A 263 -0.69 -20.97 -20.19
CA GLN A 263 0.26 -19.94 -19.76
C GLN A 263 1.10 -20.37 -18.54
N TYR A 264 0.49 -21.07 -17.58
CA TYR A 264 1.15 -21.52 -16.35
C TYR A 264 1.61 -22.98 -16.39
N SER A 265 1.52 -23.65 -17.55
CA SER A 265 1.87 -25.07 -17.72
C SER A 265 1.17 -25.98 -16.71
N LEU A 266 -0.13 -25.74 -16.49
CA LEU A 266 -0.99 -26.52 -15.60
C LEU A 266 -1.74 -27.63 -16.38
N PRO A 267 -2.27 -28.66 -15.68
CA PRO A 267 -3.05 -29.75 -16.29
C PRO A 267 -4.20 -29.23 -17.16
N SER A 268 -4.50 -29.94 -18.25
CA SER A 268 -5.59 -29.57 -19.16
C SER A 268 -6.96 -29.72 -18.47
N ILE A 269 -8.01 -29.14 -19.08
CA ILE A 269 -9.38 -29.27 -18.57
C ILE A 269 -9.79 -30.76 -18.51
N ASP A 270 -9.39 -31.57 -19.49
CA ASP A 270 -9.69 -33.00 -19.55
C ASP A 270 -9.08 -33.77 -18.38
N GLU A 271 -7.82 -33.48 -18.07
CA GLU A 271 -7.12 -34.07 -16.92
C GLU A 271 -7.77 -33.65 -15.59
N LEU A 272 -8.28 -32.42 -15.51
CA LEU A 272 -8.95 -31.90 -14.31
C LEU A 272 -10.34 -32.51 -14.10
N LEU A 273 -11.09 -32.77 -15.17
CA LEU A 273 -12.41 -33.41 -15.10
C LEU A 273 -12.30 -34.90 -14.77
N THR A 274 -11.25 -35.57 -15.24
CA THR A 274 -11.01 -37.00 -15.00
C THR A 274 -10.38 -37.29 -13.65
N THR A 275 -9.48 -36.42 -13.17
CA THR A 275 -8.66 -36.67 -11.98
C THR A 275 -8.77 -35.50 -10.98
N LEU A 276 -9.90 -35.43 -10.27
CA LEU A 276 -10.14 -34.37 -9.29
C LEU A 276 -9.22 -34.50 -8.07
N SER A 277 -8.14 -33.71 -8.07
CA SER A 277 -7.30 -33.52 -6.88
C SER A 277 -8.06 -32.77 -5.77
N THR A 278 -7.59 -32.88 -4.53
CA THR A 278 -8.20 -32.14 -3.42
C THR A 278 -8.02 -30.62 -3.60
N LYS A 279 -9.01 -29.84 -3.16
CA LYS A 279 -9.00 -28.35 -3.24
C LYS A 279 -7.72 -27.73 -2.68
N ILE A 280 -7.15 -28.32 -1.63
CA ILE A 280 -5.90 -27.85 -1.00
C ILE A 280 -4.70 -28.09 -1.94
N LYS A 281 -4.56 -29.31 -2.48
CA LYS A 281 -3.47 -29.66 -3.41
C LYS A 281 -3.54 -28.82 -4.68
N TRP A 282 -4.75 -28.62 -5.23
CA TRP A 282 -4.95 -27.75 -6.40
C TRP A 282 -4.50 -26.31 -6.13
N LYS A 283 -4.96 -25.69 -5.04
CA LYS A 283 -4.56 -24.32 -4.66
C LYS A 283 -3.04 -24.19 -4.47
N GLN A 284 -2.39 -25.21 -3.92
CA GLN A 284 -0.93 -25.23 -3.77
C GLN A 284 -0.22 -25.30 -5.12
N SER A 285 -0.68 -26.19 -6.02
CA SER A 285 -0.15 -26.33 -7.38
C SER A 285 -0.28 -25.02 -8.18
N VAL A 286 -1.48 -24.45 -8.21
CA VAL A 286 -1.76 -23.16 -8.88
C VAL A 286 -0.89 -22.05 -8.32
N ARG A 287 -0.79 -21.94 -6.99
CA ARG A 287 0.07 -20.93 -6.35
C ARG A 287 1.54 -21.10 -6.75
N HIS A 288 2.04 -22.33 -6.76
CA HIS A 288 3.43 -22.61 -7.13
C HIS A 288 3.69 -22.26 -8.61
N ALA A 289 2.85 -22.72 -9.53
CA ALA A 289 2.99 -22.46 -10.96
C ALA A 289 2.99 -20.95 -11.28
N ILE A 290 2.01 -20.21 -10.74
CA ILE A 290 1.89 -18.76 -10.96
C ILE A 290 3.07 -18.01 -10.35
N ASN A 291 3.46 -18.33 -9.11
CA ASN A 291 4.59 -17.67 -8.47
C ASN A 291 5.90 -17.92 -9.21
N THR A 292 6.13 -19.15 -9.68
CA THR A 292 7.33 -19.52 -10.45
C THR A 292 7.38 -18.78 -11.79
N PHE A 293 6.27 -18.77 -12.53
CA PHE A 293 6.16 -18.04 -13.80
C PHE A 293 6.48 -16.55 -13.63
N TRP A 294 5.81 -15.88 -12.68
CA TRP A 294 6.00 -14.44 -12.47
C TRP A 294 7.35 -14.08 -11.86
N SER A 295 7.92 -14.94 -11.00
CA SER A 295 9.28 -14.74 -10.50
C SER A 295 10.29 -14.79 -11.65
N ASN A 296 10.17 -15.74 -12.56
CA ASN A 296 11.05 -15.84 -13.73
C ASN A 296 10.87 -14.65 -14.70
N LYS A 297 9.62 -14.26 -14.98
CA LYS A 297 9.28 -13.09 -15.81
C LYS A 297 9.83 -11.78 -15.22
N PHE A 298 9.76 -11.61 -13.91
CA PHE A 298 10.32 -10.42 -13.26
C PHE A 298 11.83 -10.44 -13.18
N ARG A 299 12.46 -11.61 -13.03
CA ARG A 299 13.92 -11.73 -13.10
C ARG A 299 14.46 -11.32 -14.47
N SER A 300 13.82 -11.73 -15.57
CA SER A 300 14.23 -11.29 -16.91
C SER A 300 14.04 -9.79 -17.10
N LEU A 301 12.84 -9.26 -16.80
CA LEU A 301 12.55 -7.82 -16.92
C LEU A 301 13.43 -6.94 -16.03
N SER A 302 13.86 -7.45 -14.87
CA SER A 302 14.77 -6.73 -13.99
C SER A 302 16.18 -6.59 -14.57
N ARG A 303 16.64 -7.57 -15.38
CA ARG A 303 17.97 -7.52 -16.02
C ARG A 303 18.02 -6.52 -17.16
N GLU A 304 16.91 -6.29 -17.84
CA GLU A 304 16.79 -5.32 -18.93
C GLU A 304 16.78 -3.86 -18.44
N LYS A 305 16.28 -3.61 -17.21
CA LYS A 305 16.10 -2.25 -16.68
C LYS A 305 17.34 -1.75 -15.95
N SER A 306 17.98 -0.71 -16.51
CA SER A 306 19.15 -0.04 -15.92
C SER A 306 18.89 0.51 -14.50
N THR A 307 17.66 0.95 -14.20
CA THR A 307 17.27 1.44 -12.87
C THR A 307 17.28 0.35 -11.79
N LEU A 308 17.20 -0.93 -12.17
CA LEU A 308 17.12 -2.07 -11.26
C LEU A 308 18.42 -2.86 -11.15
N ILE A 309 19.53 -2.34 -11.66
CA ILE A 309 20.85 -2.99 -11.59
C ILE A 309 21.28 -3.36 -10.16
N ARG A 310 20.74 -2.66 -9.16
CA ARG A 310 21.05 -2.84 -7.73
C ARG A 310 20.12 -3.82 -7.03
N LEU A 311 18.98 -4.14 -7.65
CA LEU A 311 18.07 -5.16 -7.15
C LEU A 311 18.54 -6.51 -7.73
N SER A 312 19.21 -7.31 -6.90
CA SER A 312 19.69 -8.63 -7.33
C SER A 312 18.52 -9.47 -7.81
N SER A 313 18.60 -9.97 -9.05
CA SER A 313 17.54 -10.81 -9.63
C SER A 313 17.24 -12.05 -8.77
N ASP A 314 18.24 -12.59 -8.08
CA ASP A 314 18.08 -13.78 -7.24
C ASP A 314 17.24 -13.51 -5.98
N THR A 315 17.09 -12.24 -5.61
CA THR A 315 16.23 -11.83 -4.48
C THR A 315 14.76 -11.64 -4.87
N ILE A 316 14.45 -11.73 -6.17
CA ILE A 316 13.09 -11.58 -6.69
C ILE A 316 12.37 -12.93 -6.60
N ASN A 317 11.55 -13.08 -5.56
CA ASN A 317 10.69 -14.23 -5.34
C ASN A 317 9.25 -13.75 -5.06
N ILE A 318 8.33 -14.13 -5.92
CA ILE A 318 6.91 -13.79 -5.74
C ILE A 318 6.29 -14.66 -4.66
N GLY A 319 5.51 -14.03 -3.78
CA GLY A 319 4.95 -14.64 -2.57
C GLY A 319 5.83 -14.48 -1.33
N GLU A 320 7.09 -14.03 -1.48
CA GLU A 320 7.98 -13.75 -0.36
C GLU A 320 8.32 -12.26 -0.28
N ILE A 321 8.16 -11.70 0.91
CA ILE A 321 8.52 -10.29 1.14
C ILE A 321 10.04 -10.15 1.11
N HIS A 322 10.52 -9.11 0.43
CA HIS A 322 11.94 -8.82 0.33
C HIS A 322 12.55 -8.50 1.72
N PRO A 323 13.81 -8.90 1.99
CA PRO A 323 14.46 -8.67 3.28
C PRO A 323 14.46 -7.22 3.77
N VAL A 324 14.40 -6.25 2.85
CA VAL A 324 14.32 -4.82 3.20
C VAL A 324 13.14 -4.48 4.10
N TRP A 325 11.98 -5.14 3.89
CA TRP A 325 10.80 -4.92 4.71
C TRP A 325 10.70 -5.92 5.87
N LYS A 326 11.30 -7.11 5.75
CA LYS A 326 11.37 -8.10 6.84
C LYS A 326 12.23 -7.62 8.02
N THR A 327 13.29 -6.87 7.72
CA THR A 327 14.24 -6.37 8.72
C THR A 327 13.79 -5.07 9.39
N ALA A 328 12.72 -4.43 8.88
CA ALA A 328 12.16 -3.23 9.50
C ALA A 328 11.27 -3.62 10.68
N THR A 329 11.58 -3.09 11.87
CA THR A 329 10.71 -3.18 13.05
C THR A 329 9.49 -2.26 12.89
N GLU A 330 8.56 -2.28 13.86
CA GLU A 330 7.42 -1.36 13.91
C GLU A 330 7.80 0.06 14.36
N ILE A 331 9.08 0.29 14.70
CA ILE A 331 9.58 1.59 15.12
C ILE A 331 9.66 2.52 13.90
N PRO A 332 9.07 3.73 13.94
CA PRO A 332 9.02 4.65 12.80
C PRO A 332 10.40 4.97 12.20
N GLY A 333 11.43 5.07 13.04
CA GLY A 333 12.81 5.31 12.59
C GLY A 333 13.37 4.19 11.72
N ASP A 334 13.06 2.93 12.03
CA ASP A 334 13.53 1.78 11.25
C ASP A 334 12.75 1.61 9.95
N ILE A 335 11.47 1.95 9.96
CA ILE A 335 10.64 2.03 8.74
C ILE A 335 11.23 3.07 7.77
N LYS A 336 11.59 4.26 8.27
CA LYS A 336 12.25 5.30 7.45
C LYS A 336 13.57 4.80 6.86
N LYS A 337 14.41 4.12 7.64
CA LYS A 337 15.65 3.50 7.13
C LYS A 337 15.37 2.47 6.04
N ALA A 338 14.33 1.64 6.21
CA ALA A 338 13.94 0.63 5.21
C ALA A 338 13.43 1.25 3.91
N ILE A 339 12.66 2.35 4.00
CA ILE A 339 12.22 3.12 2.82
C ILE A 339 13.42 3.69 2.07
N THR A 340 14.38 4.27 2.77
CA THR A 340 15.62 4.77 2.16
C THR A 340 16.36 3.64 1.44
N LYS A 341 16.51 2.46 2.08
CA LYS A 341 17.11 1.27 1.45
C LYS A 341 16.33 0.83 0.19
N ALA A 342 15.01 0.78 0.25
CA ALA A 342 14.16 0.42 -0.89
C ALA A 342 14.31 1.42 -2.05
N ARG A 343 14.37 2.72 -1.76
CA ARG A 343 14.62 3.77 -2.77
C ARG A 343 16.01 3.64 -3.40
N ILE A 344 17.03 3.29 -2.63
CA ILE A 344 18.39 3.04 -3.17
C ILE A 344 18.39 1.82 -4.09
N LEU A 345 17.76 0.71 -3.68
CA LEU A 345 17.66 -0.52 -4.46
C LEU A 345 16.92 -0.32 -5.80
N THR A 346 15.89 0.52 -5.79
CA THR A 346 15.09 0.83 -6.98
C THR A 346 15.66 1.95 -7.84
N GLY A 347 16.78 2.56 -7.44
CA GLY A 347 17.40 3.68 -8.16
C GLY A 347 16.60 4.99 -8.06
N THR A 348 15.68 5.10 -7.10
CA THR A 348 14.78 6.24 -6.95
C THR A 348 15.17 7.20 -5.82
N TYR A 349 16.18 6.86 -5.02
CA TYR A 349 16.75 7.76 -4.03
C TYR A 349 17.45 8.94 -4.70
N LEU A 350 17.02 10.16 -4.36
CA LEU A 350 17.57 11.41 -4.90
C LEU A 350 18.82 11.79 -4.09
N LEU A 351 19.94 11.90 -4.79
CA LEU A 351 21.20 12.46 -4.28
C LEU A 351 21.49 13.76 -5.04
N GLN A 352 22.33 14.65 -4.50
CA GLN A 352 22.61 15.95 -5.12
C GLN A 352 23.07 15.85 -6.57
N ALA A 353 23.94 14.90 -6.92
CA ALA A 353 24.37 14.71 -8.31
C ALA A 353 23.23 14.28 -9.25
N THR A 354 22.17 13.67 -8.71
CA THR A 354 20.96 13.32 -9.47
C THR A 354 20.01 14.52 -9.55
N GLU A 355 19.85 15.27 -8.45
CA GLU A 355 19.02 16.49 -8.42
C GLU A 355 19.58 17.57 -9.35
N ALA A 356 20.90 17.81 -9.35
CA ALA A 356 21.58 18.74 -10.25
C ALA A 356 21.40 18.41 -11.74
N LYS A 357 21.23 17.12 -12.09
CA LYS A 357 20.94 16.71 -13.46
C LYS A 357 19.50 17.05 -13.89
N PHE A 358 18.56 17.06 -12.94
CA PHE A 358 17.16 17.40 -13.22
C PHE A 358 16.88 18.90 -13.09
N ASN A 359 17.60 19.61 -12.21
CA ASN A 359 17.45 21.05 -11.93
C ASN A 359 18.72 21.82 -12.34
N ILE A 360 19.04 21.80 -13.63
CA ILE A 360 20.24 22.42 -14.19
C ILE A 360 20.29 23.91 -13.79
N GLY A 361 21.34 24.30 -13.06
CA GLY A 361 21.59 25.70 -12.65
C GLY A 361 21.03 26.11 -11.28
N SER A 362 20.22 25.27 -10.61
CA SER A 362 19.63 25.61 -9.29
C SER A 362 20.21 24.81 -8.12
N THR A 363 20.80 23.64 -8.36
CA THR A 363 21.32 22.77 -7.30
C THR A 363 22.76 22.37 -7.57
N ASP A 364 23.61 22.54 -6.57
CA ASP A 364 25.03 22.17 -6.59
C ASP A 364 25.16 20.65 -6.47
N PRO A 365 25.84 19.94 -7.40
CA PRO A 365 26.02 18.50 -7.34
C PRO A 365 26.94 18.03 -6.19
N ILE A 366 27.65 18.95 -5.53
CA ILE A 366 28.61 18.64 -4.46
C ILE A 366 27.90 18.04 -3.23
N CYS A 367 28.56 17.07 -2.60
CA CYS A 367 28.06 16.44 -1.39
C CYS A 367 27.92 17.46 -0.24
N PRO A 368 26.72 17.59 0.37
CA PRO A 368 26.48 18.56 1.43
C PRO A 368 27.22 18.19 2.73
N LEU A 369 27.59 16.91 2.89
CA LEU A 369 28.24 16.40 4.10
C LEU A 369 29.76 16.60 4.09
N CYS A 370 30.43 16.35 2.96
CA CYS A 370 31.90 16.44 2.89
C CYS A 370 32.38 17.67 2.11
N LYS A 371 31.57 18.20 1.19
CA LYS A 371 31.90 19.32 0.30
C LYS A 371 33.13 19.11 -0.60
N LEU A 372 33.53 17.86 -0.85
CA LEU A 372 34.76 17.52 -1.60
C LEU A 372 34.50 17.01 -3.02
N GLU A 373 33.48 16.19 -3.19
CA GLU A 373 33.14 15.54 -4.47
C GLU A 373 31.62 15.59 -4.71
N GLU A 374 31.20 15.31 -5.95
CA GLU A 374 29.79 15.17 -6.29
C GLU A 374 29.11 14.03 -5.50
N GLU A 375 27.89 14.26 -5.02
CA GLU A 375 27.11 13.26 -4.29
C GLU A 375 26.47 12.24 -5.24
N ASN A 376 27.28 11.34 -5.78
CA ASN A 376 26.77 10.14 -6.45
C ASN A 376 26.63 8.98 -5.44
N LEU A 377 25.92 7.92 -5.83
CA LEU A 377 25.68 6.81 -4.90
C LEU A 377 26.98 6.13 -4.45
N GLN A 378 27.97 6.05 -5.34
CA GLN A 378 29.27 5.47 -4.99
C GLN A 378 29.98 6.30 -3.92
N HIS A 379 29.98 7.62 -4.06
CA HIS A 379 30.50 8.54 -3.06
C HIS A 379 29.76 8.37 -1.73
N PHE A 380 28.42 8.43 -1.77
CA PHE A 380 27.55 8.28 -0.59
C PHE A 380 27.79 6.97 0.16
N LEU A 381 27.85 5.84 -0.54
CA LEU A 381 27.97 4.52 0.07
C LEU A 381 29.41 4.11 0.43
N THR A 382 30.43 4.62 -0.26
CA THR A 382 31.79 4.05 -0.15
C THR A 382 32.93 5.04 0.06
N ARG A 383 32.78 6.33 -0.28
CA ARG A 383 33.92 7.28 -0.27
C ARG A 383 33.76 8.46 0.67
N CYS A 384 32.53 8.90 0.96
CA CYS A 384 32.26 10.12 1.72
C CYS A 384 32.97 10.10 3.09
N PRO A 385 33.96 10.98 3.37
CA PRO A 385 34.72 10.96 4.62
C PRO A 385 33.85 11.18 5.85
N SER A 386 32.85 12.05 5.76
CA SER A 386 31.93 12.37 6.87
C SER A 386 31.08 11.16 7.31
N LEU A 387 30.91 10.15 6.45
CA LEU A 387 30.17 8.93 6.74
C LEU A 387 31.06 7.74 7.14
N GLU A 388 32.39 7.92 7.15
CA GLU A 388 33.35 6.85 7.41
C GLU A 388 33.16 6.21 8.79
N GLY A 389 32.93 7.03 9.83
CA GLY A 389 32.70 6.54 11.19
C GLY A 389 31.48 5.61 11.29
N VAL A 390 30.43 5.90 10.52
CA VAL A 390 29.24 5.04 10.44
C VAL A 390 29.53 3.77 9.63
N ARG A 391 30.22 3.89 8.50
CA ARG A 391 30.51 2.74 7.61
C ARG A 391 31.38 1.68 8.27
N ARG A 392 32.38 2.07 9.06
CA ARG A 392 33.28 1.13 9.75
C ARG A 392 32.53 0.11 10.61
N THR A 393 31.42 0.49 11.22
CA THR A 393 30.58 -0.43 12.01
C THR A 393 29.98 -1.57 11.18
N PHE A 394 29.86 -1.39 9.85
CA PHE A 394 29.28 -2.36 8.93
C PHE A 394 30.31 -3.13 8.10
N TYR A 395 31.60 -2.76 8.11
CA TYR A 395 32.62 -3.42 7.30
C TYR A 395 32.84 -4.87 7.69
N ALA A 396 32.99 -5.17 8.99
CA ALA A 396 33.16 -6.54 9.48
C ALA A 396 31.99 -7.48 9.09
N PRO A 397 30.71 -7.14 9.35
CA PRO A 397 29.59 -8.00 8.94
C PRO A 397 29.43 -8.08 7.42
N LEU A 398 29.75 -7.01 6.67
CA LEU A 398 29.67 -7.02 5.21
C LEU A 398 30.76 -7.89 4.58
N LYS A 399 32.00 -7.82 5.09
CA LYS A 399 33.10 -8.72 4.71
C LYS A 399 32.71 -10.17 4.91
N GLN A 400 32.17 -10.52 6.09
CA GLN A 400 31.72 -11.88 6.36
C GLN A 400 30.60 -12.32 5.41
N ALA A 401 29.61 -11.46 5.16
CA ALA A 401 28.50 -11.76 4.25
C ALA A 401 28.95 -11.97 2.80
N VAL A 402 29.91 -11.18 2.32
CA VAL A 402 30.48 -11.35 0.98
C VAL A 402 31.30 -12.63 0.91
N ILE A 403 32.18 -12.88 1.87
CA ILE A 403 32.97 -14.12 1.96
C ILE A 403 32.07 -15.35 1.96
N ASN A 404 30.96 -15.34 2.70
CA ASN A 404 30.01 -16.45 2.72
C ASN A 404 29.34 -16.69 1.34
N LYS A 405 29.25 -15.66 0.48
CA LYS A 405 28.66 -15.78 -0.86
C LYS A 405 29.66 -16.13 -1.96
N ILE A 406 30.86 -15.54 -1.95
CA ILE A 406 31.85 -15.71 -3.02
C ILE A 406 33.00 -16.64 -2.65
N GLY A 407 33.13 -17.04 -1.38
CA GLY A 407 34.27 -17.79 -0.85
C GLY A 407 35.45 -16.90 -0.42
N ILE A 408 36.35 -17.47 0.39
CA ILE A 408 37.51 -16.77 0.94
C ILE A 408 38.54 -16.45 -0.15
N ASP A 409 38.77 -17.36 -1.09
CA ASP A 409 39.80 -17.20 -2.12
C ASP A 409 39.45 -16.12 -3.15
N PRO A 410 38.19 -16.03 -3.66
CA PRO A 410 37.78 -14.94 -4.54
C PRO A 410 37.71 -13.59 -3.84
N TRP A 411 37.46 -13.55 -2.52
CA TRP A 411 37.57 -12.33 -1.74
C TRP A 411 39.02 -11.85 -1.70
N LYS A 412 39.95 -12.75 -1.38
CA LYS A 412 41.38 -12.43 -1.35
C LYS A 412 41.84 -11.92 -2.70
N ILE A 413 41.49 -12.55 -3.82
CA ILE A 413 41.95 -12.14 -5.16
C ILE A 413 41.37 -10.77 -5.57
N ASN A 414 40.07 -10.53 -5.35
CA ASN A 414 39.41 -9.32 -5.86
C ASN A 414 39.52 -8.09 -4.94
N PHE A 415 39.87 -8.27 -3.67
CA PHE A 415 39.84 -7.21 -2.66
C PHE A 415 41.15 -7.08 -1.85
N GLN A 416 42.31 -7.53 -2.38
CA GLN A 416 43.62 -7.54 -1.71
C GLN A 416 43.99 -6.22 -1.00
N ASN A 417 43.54 -5.07 -1.49
CA ASN A 417 43.90 -3.74 -0.98
C ASN A 417 42.84 -3.08 -0.09
N ARG A 418 41.80 -3.80 0.39
CA ARG A 418 40.69 -3.23 1.18
C ARG A 418 40.46 -3.97 2.50
N GLU A 419 41.53 -4.22 3.23
CA GLU A 419 41.46 -4.85 4.56
C GLU A 419 41.08 -3.89 5.70
N THR A 420 41.12 -2.58 5.47
CA THR A 420 40.78 -1.54 6.46
C THR A 420 39.41 -0.93 6.22
#